data_AF-A0A0Q6NRL3-F1
#
_entry.id   AF-A0A0Q6NRL3-F1
#
_cell.length_a   1.000
_cell.length_b   1.000
_cell.length_c   1.000
_cell.angle_alpha   90.00
_cell.angle_beta   90.00
_cell.angle_gamma   90.00
#
_symmetry.space_group_name_H-M   'P 1'
#
loop_
_entity.id
_entity.type
_entity.pdbx_description
1 polymer ?
#
loop_
_entity_poly.entity_id
_entity_poly.type
_entity_poly.pdbx_seq_one_letter_code
_entity_poly.pdbx_strand_id
1 'polypeptide(L)'
;MSSASSMPSIAAADILPLPEWALLQRQIFAVLNEAAIEFADRYTRPDGTLIWRDRWPGMDGSDDPYEGFMNMPLFYALGGSEEVYKRSRTIWDGITWQWTEYGQIHREYDAYYDWMHHGESNLFFYFFGLADPAVPKDRQRTRRFAGFYNGEDAEAQNWDAERKLIRSPITGSRGPRFTQTAEDWSTHREILDDYLPPFEDLPGIDKYGMKTPWSDDATYAEILTRINQRQSRGDVPLNLGATSLMLHAFAYTGEEKYRAWVLDYLAAWEERTARNGGITPDNIGLSGEIGQYNDGKWWGGYYGWRWPHGSFSLLEPLCVSGVNAALLTGDMAHLQLARSQLDMLWGLRREEGGQQLVPNRHYNEGWRDYRRFHPMYGVYLWNVSMAEEDAERAERGWAGDLFDEVNPAYHGYGKTNGGHMGFNGNTAQWFRFMRGNDPGYPEAVLKADLQTITEQIANYRKAENDPEKMDHYRESMTIHMWQQLTPMVVEALTQLTLGGPMHVYHGGLQVARFRYFDAVGRRPGLPQGVAALVDGLTHDGATLTLVNTDAVHAAEVVIQGGVFGEHDFTSVQLGDAAPAAVSGRWLTVKLAAGATARLTLGMRRFANAPSYDTPWVRAADGPAPLLGREE
;
A
#
# COMPACT_ATOMS: atom_id res chain seq x y z
N MET A 1 31.57 -1.18 16.92
CA MET A 1 31.68 0.26 16.63
C MET A 1 32.42 0.41 15.31
N SER A 2 31.69 0.37 14.18
CA SER A 2 32.27 0.64 12.87
C SER A 2 32.60 2.13 12.79
N SER A 3 33.76 2.50 12.25
CA SER A 3 34.16 3.89 12.04
C SER A 3 33.05 4.62 11.27
N ALA A 4 32.40 5.59 11.89
CA ALA A 4 31.47 6.47 11.21
C ALA A 4 32.25 7.25 10.14
N SER A 5 32.23 6.75 8.90
CA SER A 5 32.50 7.59 7.75
C SER A 5 31.58 8.80 7.89
N SER A 6 32.13 10.00 8.04
CA SER A 6 31.33 11.22 8.10
C SER A 6 30.43 11.27 6.87
N MET A 7 29.11 11.38 7.06
CA MET A 7 28.18 11.53 5.95
C MET A 7 28.62 12.74 5.09
N PRO A 8 28.59 12.64 3.75
CA PRO A 8 28.84 13.81 2.92
C PRO A 8 27.85 14.92 3.30
N SER A 9 28.31 16.18 3.21
CA SER A 9 27.49 17.33 3.60
C SER A 9 27.64 18.48 2.62
N ILE A 10 26.52 19.14 2.34
CA ILE A 10 26.48 20.41 1.60
C ILE A 10 25.76 21.48 2.44
N ALA A 11 26.07 22.75 2.18
CA ALA A 11 25.43 23.87 2.83
C ALA A 11 24.83 24.81 1.78
N ALA A 12 23.58 25.22 1.99
CA ALA A 12 22.89 26.21 1.16
C ALA A 12 22.50 27.40 2.02
N ALA A 13 22.76 28.60 1.49
CA ALA A 13 22.46 29.87 2.16
C ALA A 13 21.71 30.85 1.24
N ASP A 14 21.35 30.42 0.03
CA ASP A 14 20.64 31.26 -0.94
C ASP A 14 19.22 31.51 -0.45
N ILE A 15 18.88 32.78 -0.23
CA ILE A 15 17.53 33.20 0.18
C ILE A 15 16.77 33.55 -1.09
N LEU A 16 15.74 32.75 -1.39
CA LEU A 16 14.82 32.96 -2.51
C LEU A 16 13.40 33.23 -1.97
N PRO A 17 12.50 33.83 -2.77
CA PRO A 17 11.10 33.91 -2.41
C PRO A 17 10.55 32.51 -2.06
N LEU A 18 9.86 32.41 -0.92
CA LEU A 18 9.26 31.15 -0.50
C LEU A 18 8.18 30.75 -1.52
N PRO A 19 8.31 29.59 -2.18
CA PRO A 19 7.32 29.14 -3.14
C PRO A 19 6.03 28.71 -2.43
N GLU A 20 4.89 28.86 -3.09
CA GLU A 20 3.58 28.58 -2.51
C GLU A 20 3.45 27.12 -2.05
N TRP A 21 3.92 26.16 -2.86
CA TRP A 21 3.91 24.73 -2.50
C TRP A 21 4.62 24.45 -1.16
N ALA A 22 5.70 25.17 -0.84
CA ALA A 22 6.45 24.95 0.39
C ALA A 22 5.62 25.38 1.60
N LEU A 23 4.93 26.52 1.50
CA LEU A 23 4.03 27.01 2.54
C LEU A 23 2.82 26.08 2.73
N LEU A 24 2.24 25.59 1.62
CA LEU A 24 1.11 24.64 1.67
C LEU A 24 1.51 23.31 2.33
N GLN A 25 2.69 22.74 2.01
CA GLN A 25 3.18 21.55 2.70
C GLN A 25 3.27 21.78 4.22
N ARG A 26 3.87 22.90 4.64
CA ARG A 26 4.00 23.23 6.07
C ARG A 26 2.65 23.47 6.73
N GLN A 27 1.68 24.03 6.02
CA GLN A 27 0.32 24.21 6.51
C GLN A 27 -0.39 22.85 6.70
N ILE A 28 -0.28 21.91 5.77
CA ILE A 28 -0.82 20.56 5.92
C ILE A 28 -0.22 19.87 7.14
N PHE A 29 1.11 19.91 7.32
CA PHE A 29 1.76 19.37 8.52
C PHE A 29 1.20 20.00 9.81
N ALA A 30 1.03 21.32 9.84
CA ALA A 30 0.50 22.01 11.02
C ALA A 30 -0.93 21.58 11.35
N VAL A 31 -1.82 21.54 10.34
CA VAL A 31 -3.22 21.14 10.52
C VAL A 31 -3.32 19.67 10.96
N LEU A 32 -2.58 18.76 10.31
CA LEU A 32 -2.63 17.33 10.65
C LEU A 32 -2.03 17.02 12.02
N ASN A 33 -1.01 17.77 12.48
CA ASN A 33 -0.47 17.59 13.82
C ASN A 33 -1.54 17.76 14.92
N GLU A 34 -2.53 18.62 14.71
CA GLU A 34 -3.64 18.86 15.65
C GLU A 34 -4.83 17.95 15.34
N ALA A 35 -5.29 17.95 14.09
CA ALA A 35 -6.50 17.25 13.66
C ALA A 35 -6.41 15.73 13.84
N ALA A 36 -5.22 15.15 13.69
CA ALA A 36 -5.01 13.71 13.87
C ALA A 36 -5.22 13.29 15.33
N ILE A 37 -4.73 14.08 16.29
CA ILE A 37 -4.90 13.82 17.72
C ILE A 37 -6.37 14.02 18.12
N GLU A 38 -6.99 15.10 17.67
CA GLU A 38 -8.41 15.34 17.94
C GLU A 38 -9.29 14.19 17.40
N PHE A 39 -9.04 13.76 16.17
CA PHE A 39 -9.76 12.62 15.58
C PHE A 39 -9.53 11.34 16.41
N ALA A 40 -8.28 11.00 16.73
CA ALA A 40 -7.96 9.85 17.58
C ALA A 40 -8.69 9.90 18.93
N ASP A 41 -8.62 11.00 19.65
CA ASP A 41 -9.20 11.14 20.99
C ASP A 41 -10.72 11.20 20.97
N ARG A 42 -11.32 11.57 19.84
CA ARG A 42 -12.76 11.54 19.65
C ARG A 42 -13.30 10.12 19.49
N TYR A 43 -12.63 9.25 18.73
CA TYR A 43 -13.13 7.92 18.38
C TYR A 43 -12.53 6.77 19.17
N THR A 44 -11.52 7.05 20.01
CA THR A 44 -10.86 6.03 20.84
C THR A 44 -10.88 6.42 22.30
N ARG A 45 -10.84 5.42 23.18
CA ARG A 45 -10.60 5.58 24.61
C ARG A 45 -9.11 5.87 24.88
N PRO A 46 -8.75 6.27 26.11
CA PRO A 46 -7.34 6.48 26.47
C PRO A 46 -6.42 5.26 26.22
N ASP A 47 -6.96 4.04 26.32
CA ASP A 47 -6.23 2.79 26.05
C ASP A 47 -6.12 2.42 24.56
N GLY A 48 -6.73 3.23 23.67
CA GLY A 48 -6.70 3.02 22.22
C GLY A 48 -7.84 2.16 21.68
N THR A 49 -8.69 1.58 22.54
CA THR A 49 -9.89 0.84 22.08
C THR A 49 -10.90 1.80 21.46
N LEU A 50 -11.62 1.34 20.44
CA LEU A 50 -12.59 2.17 19.71
C LEU A 50 -13.89 2.33 20.50
N ILE A 51 -14.45 3.54 20.45
CA ILE A 51 -15.80 3.84 20.95
C ILE A 51 -16.79 3.37 19.89
N TRP A 52 -17.20 2.11 19.98
CA TRP A 52 -18.04 1.44 18.99
C TRP A 52 -18.92 0.35 19.63
N ARG A 53 -19.24 -0.70 18.89
CA ARG A 53 -20.02 -1.87 19.32
C ARG A 53 -19.35 -2.60 20.49
N ASP A 54 -20.14 -3.43 21.17
CA ASP A 54 -19.70 -4.36 22.23
C ASP A 54 -19.44 -5.79 21.71
N ARG A 55 -19.86 -6.09 20.48
CA ARG A 55 -19.73 -7.39 19.81
C ARG A 55 -19.73 -7.22 18.30
N TRP A 56 -18.99 -8.09 17.61
CA TRP A 56 -18.92 -8.14 16.15
C TRP A 56 -18.86 -9.59 15.65
N PRO A 57 -19.80 -10.05 14.80
CA PRO A 57 -19.81 -11.41 14.26
C PRO A 57 -19.01 -11.53 12.96
N GLY A 58 -18.86 -12.77 12.46
CA GLY A 58 -18.28 -13.04 11.15
C GLY A 58 -16.75 -12.94 11.10
N MET A 59 -16.17 -13.08 9.91
CA MET A 59 -14.72 -12.96 9.69
C MET A 59 -14.26 -11.57 9.26
N ASP A 60 -15.22 -10.72 8.89
CA ASP A 60 -15.07 -9.45 8.20
C ASP A 60 -14.61 -8.28 9.07
N GLY A 61 -14.02 -7.27 8.41
CA GLY A 61 -13.78 -5.93 8.92
C GLY A 61 -12.78 -5.84 10.07
N SER A 62 -11.86 -6.79 10.13
CA SER A 62 -10.72 -6.70 11.03
C SER A 62 -9.66 -5.71 10.55
N ASP A 63 -9.68 -5.33 9.28
CA ASP A 63 -8.82 -4.36 8.61
C ASP A 63 -9.31 -2.91 8.72
N ASP A 64 -10.60 -2.69 8.51
CA ASP A 64 -11.29 -1.40 8.56
C ASP A 64 -10.88 -0.45 9.70
N PRO A 65 -10.83 -0.90 10.98
CA PRO A 65 -10.41 -0.02 12.05
C PRO A 65 -8.95 0.43 11.91
N TYR A 66 -8.06 -0.40 11.36
CA TYR A 66 -6.66 -0.03 11.13
C TYR A 66 -6.54 1.04 10.04
N GLU A 67 -7.33 0.95 8.96
CA GLU A 67 -7.31 1.88 7.83
C GLU A 67 -7.60 3.33 8.25
N GLY A 68 -8.50 3.53 9.22
CA GLY A 68 -8.82 4.86 9.74
C GLY A 68 -7.63 5.61 10.36
N PHE A 69 -6.61 4.89 10.82
CA PHE A 69 -5.45 5.46 11.53
C PHE A 69 -4.10 5.13 10.87
N MET A 70 -4.08 4.28 9.83
CA MET A 70 -2.85 3.72 9.27
C MET A 70 -1.84 4.77 8.82
N ASN A 71 -2.30 5.92 8.32
CA ASN A 71 -1.42 6.97 7.79
C ASN A 71 -0.73 7.80 8.88
N MET A 72 -1.07 7.65 10.16
CA MET A 72 -0.42 8.36 11.27
C MET A 72 1.10 8.09 11.39
N PRO A 73 1.57 6.83 11.40
CA PRO A 73 3.01 6.56 11.38
C PRO A 73 3.70 7.00 10.09
N LEU A 74 3.04 6.90 8.92
CA LEU A 74 3.59 7.42 7.67
C LEU A 74 3.76 8.94 7.74
N PHE A 75 2.77 9.66 8.27
CA PHE A 75 2.84 11.10 8.49
C PHE A 75 4.01 11.51 9.39
N TYR A 76 4.26 10.78 10.48
CA TYR A 76 5.45 10.98 11.30
C TYR A 76 6.74 10.73 10.51
N ALA A 77 6.79 9.64 9.72
CA ALA A 77 7.94 9.33 8.87
C ALA A 77 8.20 10.38 7.78
N LEU A 78 7.20 11.18 7.39
CA LEU A 78 7.33 12.32 6.48
C LEU A 78 7.83 13.60 7.18
N GLY A 79 7.65 13.71 8.51
CA GLY A 79 8.09 14.88 9.29
C GLY A 79 7.06 15.40 10.30
N GLY A 80 5.90 14.74 10.40
CA GLY A 80 4.83 15.07 11.35
C GLY A 80 5.24 14.90 12.82
N SER A 81 4.29 15.16 13.71
CA SER A 81 4.49 15.14 15.17
C SER A 81 4.76 13.72 15.70
N GLU A 82 5.72 13.61 16.62
CA GLU A 82 5.99 12.38 17.37
C GLU A 82 4.77 11.97 18.24
N GLU A 83 3.95 12.93 18.65
CA GLU A 83 2.74 12.65 19.43
C GLU A 83 1.72 11.87 18.62
N VAL A 84 1.56 12.19 17.33
CA VAL A 84 0.69 11.45 16.41
C VAL A 84 1.17 10.00 16.27
N TYR A 85 2.49 9.80 16.15
CA TYR A 85 3.07 8.46 16.14
C TYR A 85 2.81 7.69 17.43
N LYS A 86 3.09 8.28 18.60
CA LYS A 86 2.82 7.66 19.90
C LYS A 86 1.35 7.28 20.04
N ARG A 87 0.43 8.17 19.66
CA ARG A 87 -1.00 7.90 19.74
C ARG A 87 -1.42 6.75 18.82
N SER A 88 -0.91 6.72 17.59
CA SER A 88 -1.17 5.62 16.64
C SER A 88 -0.75 4.25 17.18
N ARG A 89 0.29 4.18 18.00
CA ARG A 89 0.77 2.93 18.62
C ARG A 89 -0.22 2.40 19.63
N THR A 90 -0.74 3.30 20.47
CA THR A 90 -1.78 2.97 21.45
C THR A 90 -3.05 2.50 20.76
N ILE A 91 -3.44 3.18 19.67
CA ILE A 91 -4.62 2.80 18.87
C ILE A 91 -4.43 1.43 18.23
N TRP A 92 -3.28 1.16 17.61
CA TRP A 92 -3.00 -0.15 17.04
C TRP A 92 -3.12 -1.26 18.09
N ASP A 93 -2.48 -1.10 19.26
CA ASP A 93 -2.55 -2.09 20.35
C ASP A 93 -4.01 -2.25 20.86
N GLY A 94 -4.78 -1.16 20.93
CA GLY A 94 -6.19 -1.16 21.34
C GLY A 94 -7.14 -1.84 20.34
N ILE A 95 -6.99 -1.57 19.04
CA ILE A 95 -7.74 -2.24 17.95
C ILE A 95 -7.41 -3.74 17.97
N THR A 96 -6.12 -4.10 17.98
CA THR A 96 -5.68 -5.50 18.00
C THR A 96 -6.27 -6.25 19.20
N TRP A 97 -6.29 -5.63 20.38
CA TRP A 97 -6.93 -6.23 21.54
C TRP A 97 -8.44 -6.38 21.35
N GLN A 98 -9.15 -5.32 20.94
CA GLN A 98 -10.61 -5.34 20.80
C GLN A 98 -11.08 -6.39 19.78
N TRP A 99 -10.43 -6.51 18.62
CA TRP A 99 -10.76 -7.54 17.64
C TRP A 99 -10.26 -8.94 18.04
N THR A 100 -9.32 -9.05 18.98
CA THR A 100 -9.00 -10.34 19.60
C THR A 100 -10.16 -10.83 20.45
N GLU A 101 -10.79 -9.93 21.22
CA GLU A 101 -11.97 -10.26 22.04
C GLU A 101 -13.21 -10.58 21.20
N TYR A 102 -13.35 -9.96 20.02
CA TYR A 102 -14.40 -10.33 19.05
C TYR A 102 -14.12 -11.67 18.35
N GLY A 103 -12.85 -12.04 18.19
CA GLY A 103 -12.42 -13.34 17.67
C GLY A 103 -11.84 -13.33 16.25
N GLN A 104 -11.88 -12.19 15.55
CA GLN A 104 -11.29 -12.05 14.21
C GLN A 104 -9.76 -12.00 14.27
N ILE A 105 -9.17 -11.48 15.36
CA ILE A 105 -7.71 -11.47 15.55
C ILE A 105 -7.29 -12.63 16.46
N HIS A 106 -6.21 -13.31 16.07
CA HIS A 106 -5.56 -14.34 16.88
C HIS A 106 -4.03 -14.16 16.80
N ARG A 107 -3.33 -14.20 17.94
CA ARG A 107 -1.87 -13.98 18.00
C ARG A 107 -1.41 -12.66 17.32
N GLU A 108 -2.22 -11.61 17.51
CA GLU A 108 -2.04 -10.25 16.98
C GLU A 108 -2.12 -10.12 15.44
N TYR A 109 -2.65 -11.12 14.74
CA TYR A 109 -2.90 -11.08 13.29
C TYR A 109 -4.28 -11.67 12.99
N ASP A 110 -4.85 -11.35 11.84
CA ASP A 110 -6.13 -11.91 11.42
C ASP A 110 -6.11 -13.43 11.51
N ALA A 111 -7.15 -13.99 12.11
CA ALA A 111 -7.33 -15.42 12.21
C ALA A 111 -7.58 -16.04 10.83
N TYR A 112 -8.49 -15.41 10.07
CA TYR A 112 -8.93 -15.83 8.75
C TYR A 112 -9.41 -14.61 7.95
N TYR A 113 -8.64 -14.19 6.93
CA TYR A 113 -9.10 -13.22 5.93
C TYR A 113 -8.35 -13.40 4.61
N ASP A 114 -8.62 -12.55 3.62
CA ASP A 114 -7.91 -12.58 2.34
C ASP A 114 -6.81 -11.52 2.25
N TRP A 115 -5.90 -11.71 1.29
CA TRP A 115 -4.72 -10.85 1.16
C TRP A 115 -5.00 -9.44 0.63
N MET A 116 -6.21 -9.14 0.13
CA MET A 116 -6.59 -7.75 -0.13
C MET A 116 -6.62 -7.00 1.20
N HIS A 117 -7.41 -7.53 2.13
CA HIS A 117 -7.70 -6.93 3.42
C HIS A 117 -6.58 -7.11 4.45
N HIS A 118 -5.84 -8.24 4.42
CA HIS A 118 -4.55 -8.28 5.11
C HIS A 118 -3.62 -7.19 4.56
N GLY A 119 -3.65 -6.92 3.26
CA GLY A 119 -2.85 -5.87 2.64
C GLY A 119 -3.17 -4.49 3.21
N GLU A 120 -4.46 -4.14 3.27
CA GLU A 120 -4.98 -2.89 3.81
C GLU A 120 -4.55 -2.67 5.27
N SER A 121 -4.81 -3.65 6.15
CA SER A 121 -4.44 -3.53 7.57
C SER A 121 -2.93 -3.52 7.81
N ASN A 122 -2.16 -4.27 7.01
CA ASN A 122 -0.71 -4.35 7.17
C ASN A 122 0.02 -3.06 6.78
N LEU A 123 -0.59 -2.15 6.02
CA LEU A 123 0.00 -0.83 5.76
C LEU A 123 0.35 -0.10 7.07
N PHE A 124 -0.57 -0.12 8.05
CA PHE A 124 -0.34 0.45 9.38
C PHE A 124 0.92 -0.16 10.02
N PHE A 125 1.03 -1.48 9.97
CA PHE A 125 2.18 -2.21 10.48
C PHE A 125 3.49 -1.91 9.72
N TYR A 126 3.43 -1.81 8.39
CA TYR A 126 4.59 -1.51 7.55
C TYR A 126 5.17 -0.11 7.83
N PHE A 127 4.30 0.87 8.06
CA PHE A 127 4.72 2.23 8.37
C PHE A 127 5.39 2.36 9.74
N PHE A 128 5.18 1.43 10.67
CA PHE A 128 5.97 1.40 11.90
C PHE A 128 7.46 1.18 11.65
N GLY A 129 7.82 0.38 10.63
CA GLY A 129 9.23 0.23 10.23
C GLY A 129 9.83 1.52 9.65
N LEU A 130 9.02 2.33 8.95
CA LEU A 130 9.45 3.64 8.45
C LEU A 130 9.51 4.71 9.57
N ALA A 131 8.71 4.55 10.62
CA ALA A 131 8.68 5.47 11.75
C ALA A 131 9.79 5.18 12.77
N ASP A 132 9.90 3.95 13.25
CA ASP A 132 10.92 3.57 14.23
C ASP A 132 11.25 2.07 14.15
N PRO A 133 12.37 1.69 13.52
CA PRO A 133 12.76 0.30 13.41
C PRO A 133 13.38 -0.29 14.71
N ALA A 134 13.56 0.52 15.75
CA ALA A 134 14.18 0.06 17.00
C ALA A 134 13.19 -0.66 17.93
N VAL A 135 11.89 -0.59 17.65
CA VAL A 135 10.84 -1.14 18.51
C VAL A 135 10.91 -2.67 18.58
N PRO A 136 11.18 -3.26 19.76
CA PRO A 136 11.36 -4.72 19.89
C PRO A 136 10.09 -5.51 19.53
N LYS A 137 8.91 -5.01 19.94
CA LYS A 137 7.62 -5.65 19.67
C LYS A 137 7.40 -5.83 18.16
N ASP A 138 7.68 -4.81 17.36
CA ASP A 138 7.48 -4.87 15.91
C ASP A 138 8.43 -5.86 15.26
N ARG A 139 9.70 -5.90 15.66
CA ARG A 139 10.66 -6.92 15.20
C ARG A 139 10.19 -8.34 15.48
N GLN A 140 9.54 -8.58 16.62
CA GLN A 140 8.98 -9.89 16.95
C GLN A 140 7.69 -10.19 16.17
N ARG A 141 6.79 -9.20 16.07
CA ARG A 141 5.58 -9.29 15.24
C ARG A 141 5.93 -9.65 13.81
N THR A 142 6.89 -8.95 13.21
CA THR A 142 7.32 -9.18 11.83
C THR A 142 7.80 -10.63 11.63
N ARG A 143 8.64 -11.16 12.52
CA ARG A 143 9.08 -12.57 12.44
C ARG A 143 7.92 -13.55 12.58
N ARG A 144 7.03 -13.32 13.54
CA ARG A 144 5.87 -14.18 13.79
C ARG A 144 4.91 -14.17 12.60
N PHE A 145 4.56 -12.99 12.10
CA PHE A 145 3.63 -12.84 10.98
C PHE A 145 4.21 -13.44 9.70
N ALA A 146 5.48 -13.19 9.39
CA ALA A 146 6.15 -13.89 8.28
C ALA A 146 6.19 -15.42 8.50
N GLY A 147 6.38 -15.86 9.75
CA GLY A 147 6.30 -17.26 10.18
C GLY A 147 5.00 -17.97 9.77
N PHE A 148 3.88 -17.25 9.79
CA PHE A 148 2.58 -17.77 9.35
C PHE A 148 2.52 -18.11 7.87
N TYR A 149 3.43 -17.57 7.05
CA TYR A 149 3.41 -17.70 5.58
C TYR A 149 4.68 -18.32 4.98
N ASN A 150 5.71 -18.61 5.78
CA ASN A 150 6.95 -19.25 5.31
C ASN A 150 7.10 -20.72 5.75
N GLY A 151 6.13 -21.25 6.51
CA GLY A 151 6.14 -22.64 7.01
C GLY A 151 6.89 -22.84 8.32
N GLU A 152 7.35 -21.77 8.99
CA GLU A 152 8.01 -21.86 10.29
C GLU A 152 7.01 -21.99 11.46
N ASP A 153 5.77 -21.50 11.30
CA ASP A 153 4.74 -21.63 12.32
C ASP A 153 3.98 -22.96 12.21
N ALA A 154 3.98 -23.75 13.30
CA ALA A 154 3.35 -25.06 13.33
C ALA A 154 1.82 -25.01 13.36
N GLU A 155 1.23 -23.93 13.88
CA GLU A 155 -0.23 -23.75 13.95
C GLU A 155 -0.77 -23.16 12.65
N ALA A 156 -0.09 -22.13 12.12
CA ALA A 156 -0.47 -21.42 10.91
C ALA A 156 0.12 -22.06 9.65
N GLN A 157 -0.41 -23.21 9.26
CA GLN A 157 0.07 -23.97 8.09
C GLN A 157 -0.43 -23.39 6.75
N ASN A 158 -0.30 -22.07 6.52
CA ASN A 158 -0.79 -21.42 5.29
C ASN A 158 0.04 -21.80 4.05
N TRP A 159 1.33 -22.11 4.23
CA TRP A 159 2.29 -22.30 3.15
C TRP A 159 2.61 -23.77 2.88
N ASP A 160 2.60 -24.16 1.61
CA ASP A 160 3.20 -25.41 1.12
C ASP A 160 4.56 -25.09 0.49
N ALA A 161 5.64 -25.47 1.17
CA ALA A 161 7.01 -25.21 0.72
C ALA A 161 7.45 -26.06 -0.48
N GLU A 162 6.84 -27.23 -0.71
CA GLU A 162 7.15 -28.09 -1.86
C GLU A 162 6.56 -27.50 -3.13
N ARG A 163 5.29 -27.08 -3.06
CA ARG A 163 4.53 -26.54 -4.22
C ARG A 163 4.61 -25.03 -4.36
N LYS A 164 5.21 -24.36 -3.37
CA LYS A 164 5.35 -22.90 -3.30
C LYS A 164 4.00 -22.22 -3.44
N LEU A 165 3.00 -22.62 -2.65
CA LEU A 165 1.64 -22.08 -2.73
C LEU A 165 1.06 -21.76 -1.36
N ILE A 166 0.23 -20.72 -1.31
CA ILE A 166 -0.62 -20.43 -0.15
C ILE A 166 -1.91 -21.26 -0.31
N ARG A 167 -2.26 -22.01 0.73
CA ARG A 167 -3.19 -23.16 0.62
C ARG A 167 -4.66 -22.78 0.54
N SER A 168 -5.02 -21.53 0.78
CA SER A 168 -6.40 -21.02 0.66
C SER A 168 -6.36 -19.54 0.27
N PRO A 169 -7.42 -18.98 -0.32
CA PRO A 169 -7.59 -17.53 -0.41
C PRO A 169 -7.88 -16.88 0.94
N ILE A 170 -8.45 -17.64 1.89
CA ILE A 170 -8.73 -17.18 3.25
C ILE A 170 -7.71 -17.83 4.20
N THR A 171 -6.84 -17.01 4.79
CA THR A 171 -5.67 -17.44 5.58
C THR A 171 -5.48 -16.58 6.82
N GLY A 172 -4.52 -16.92 7.66
CA GLY A 172 -4.16 -16.07 8.80
C GLY A 172 -3.38 -16.83 9.86
N SER A 173 -3.36 -16.29 11.08
CA SER A 173 -2.66 -16.86 12.22
C SER A 173 -3.22 -18.22 12.69
N ARG A 174 -4.40 -18.63 12.20
CA ARG A 174 -4.97 -19.97 12.43
C ARG A 174 -4.80 -20.93 11.25
N GLY A 175 -4.01 -20.55 10.25
CA GLY A 175 -3.79 -21.35 9.06
C GLY A 175 -4.90 -21.17 8.00
N PRO A 176 -4.92 -22.04 6.97
CA PRO A 176 -5.81 -21.88 5.84
C PRO A 176 -7.25 -22.29 6.17
N ARG A 177 -8.23 -21.50 5.73
CA ARG A 177 -9.66 -21.79 5.95
C ARG A 177 -10.27 -22.54 4.77
N PHE A 178 -10.18 -23.87 4.80
CA PHE A 178 -10.71 -24.74 3.74
C PHE A 178 -12.24 -24.87 3.72
N THR A 179 -12.90 -24.51 4.81
CA THR A 179 -14.35 -24.53 4.91
C THR A 179 -14.81 -23.28 5.62
N GLN A 180 -15.67 -22.53 4.94
CA GLN A 180 -16.27 -21.30 5.40
C GLN A 180 -17.71 -21.57 5.85
N THR A 181 -18.13 -20.87 6.90
CA THR A 181 -19.42 -21.08 7.56
C THR A 181 -20.42 -19.99 7.19
N ALA A 182 -21.68 -20.15 7.63
CA ALA A 182 -22.70 -19.12 7.48
C ALA A 182 -22.36 -17.84 8.25
N GLU A 183 -21.75 -18.00 9.44
CA GLU A 183 -21.38 -16.88 10.31
C GLU A 183 -20.29 -16.03 9.67
N ASP A 184 -19.30 -16.67 9.06
CA ASP A 184 -18.15 -16.02 8.42
C ASP A 184 -18.54 -14.85 7.50
N TRP A 185 -19.59 -15.03 6.70
CA TRP A 185 -20.05 -14.05 5.72
C TRP A 185 -21.21 -13.18 6.20
N SER A 186 -21.68 -13.37 7.43
CA SER A 186 -22.96 -12.81 7.88
C SER A 186 -23.04 -11.29 7.77
N THR A 187 -21.93 -10.57 7.97
CA THR A 187 -21.82 -9.11 7.85
C THR A 187 -21.69 -8.62 6.41
N HIS A 188 -21.15 -9.43 5.51
CA HIS A 188 -20.95 -9.10 4.10
C HIS A 188 -22.24 -9.20 3.27
N ARG A 189 -23.26 -9.94 3.73
CA ARG A 189 -24.44 -10.28 2.91
C ARG A 189 -25.13 -9.03 2.34
N GLU A 190 -25.37 -8.03 3.18
CA GLU A 190 -26.03 -6.79 2.78
C GLU A 190 -25.20 -6.00 1.76
N ILE A 191 -23.88 -6.00 1.89
CA ILE A 191 -22.96 -5.31 0.98
C ILE A 191 -22.93 -6.03 -0.38
N LEU A 192 -22.84 -7.36 -0.33
CA LEU A 192 -22.73 -8.20 -1.51
C LEU A 192 -24.04 -8.30 -2.31
N ASP A 193 -25.17 -7.82 -1.77
CA ASP A 193 -26.41 -7.65 -2.54
C ASP A 193 -26.21 -6.79 -3.79
N ASP A 194 -25.32 -5.81 -3.71
CA ASP A 194 -25.00 -4.89 -4.79
C ASP A 194 -23.90 -5.41 -5.73
N TYR A 195 -23.48 -6.67 -5.57
CA TYR A 195 -22.47 -7.30 -6.40
C TYR A 195 -23.06 -8.30 -7.40
N LEU A 196 -22.37 -8.44 -8.52
CA LEU A 196 -22.69 -9.44 -9.53
C LEU A 196 -22.57 -10.88 -8.99
N PRO A 197 -23.19 -11.88 -9.64
CA PRO A 197 -23.18 -13.24 -9.13
C PRO A 197 -21.78 -13.88 -9.17
N PRO A 198 -21.27 -14.42 -8.05
CA PRO A 198 -19.93 -15.02 -8.01
C PRO A 198 -19.80 -16.24 -8.95
N PHE A 199 -20.90 -16.96 -9.20
CA PHE A 199 -20.93 -18.13 -10.07
C PHE A 199 -22.00 -17.99 -11.16
N GLU A 200 -21.70 -18.45 -12.37
CA GLU A 200 -22.65 -18.41 -13.50
C GLU A 200 -23.78 -19.45 -13.40
N ASP A 201 -23.64 -20.44 -12.54
CA ASP A 201 -24.56 -21.59 -12.38
C ASP A 201 -25.37 -21.52 -11.07
N LEU A 202 -25.62 -20.31 -10.58
CA LEU A 202 -26.52 -20.08 -9.46
C LEU A 202 -27.99 -20.30 -9.91
N PRO A 203 -28.78 -21.12 -9.20
CA PRO A 203 -30.15 -21.42 -9.61
C PRO A 203 -31.03 -20.17 -9.57
N GLY A 204 -31.72 -19.85 -10.67
CA GLY A 204 -32.66 -18.74 -10.72
C GLY A 204 -32.03 -17.34 -10.71
N ILE A 205 -30.70 -17.24 -10.74
CA ILE A 205 -29.97 -15.97 -10.78
C ILE A 205 -29.46 -15.74 -12.22
N ASP A 206 -29.70 -14.54 -12.76
CA ASP A 206 -29.12 -14.15 -14.05
C ASP A 206 -27.61 -13.96 -13.90
N LYS A 207 -26.83 -14.81 -14.58
CA LYS A 207 -25.37 -14.74 -14.58
C LYS A 207 -24.80 -13.42 -15.10
N TYR A 208 -25.56 -12.65 -15.88
CA TYR A 208 -25.16 -11.31 -16.34
C TYR A 208 -25.67 -10.18 -15.45
N GLY A 209 -26.41 -10.52 -14.39
CA GLY A 209 -26.88 -9.56 -13.41
C GLY A 209 -25.73 -8.79 -12.77
N MET A 210 -26.00 -7.53 -12.43
CA MET A 210 -25.05 -6.67 -11.72
C MET A 210 -25.27 -6.70 -10.20
N LYS A 211 -26.30 -7.41 -9.74
CA LYS A 211 -26.70 -7.57 -8.34
C LYS A 211 -27.12 -9.02 -8.10
N THR A 212 -26.95 -9.48 -6.87
CA THR A 212 -27.22 -10.87 -6.47
C THR A 212 -27.79 -10.83 -5.07
N PRO A 213 -28.95 -11.44 -4.77
CA PRO A 213 -29.55 -11.33 -3.44
C PRO A 213 -28.83 -12.24 -2.42
N TRP A 214 -27.66 -11.84 -1.95
CA TRP A 214 -26.92 -12.50 -0.86
C TRP A 214 -27.69 -12.48 0.46
N SER A 215 -28.56 -11.50 0.68
CA SER A 215 -29.42 -11.44 1.86
C SER A 215 -30.61 -12.40 1.80
N ASP A 216 -30.89 -13.04 0.65
CA ASP A 216 -31.83 -14.15 0.57
C ASP A 216 -31.17 -15.46 1.05
N ASP A 217 -31.78 -16.14 2.02
CA ASP A 217 -31.17 -17.32 2.66
C ASP A 217 -30.99 -18.50 1.70
N ALA A 218 -31.91 -18.70 0.75
CA ALA A 218 -31.82 -19.79 -0.22
C ALA A 218 -30.67 -19.53 -1.21
N THR A 219 -30.57 -18.31 -1.72
CA THR A 219 -29.48 -17.87 -2.60
C THR A 219 -28.14 -17.95 -1.87
N TYR A 220 -28.08 -17.48 -0.63
CA TYR A 220 -26.87 -17.52 0.19
C TYR A 220 -26.37 -18.96 0.43
N ALA A 221 -27.26 -19.90 0.74
CA ALA A 221 -26.90 -21.30 0.91
C ALA A 221 -26.28 -21.92 -0.35
N GLU A 222 -26.80 -21.58 -1.54
CA GLU A 222 -26.26 -22.02 -2.83
C GLU A 222 -24.89 -21.38 -3.12
N ILE A 223 -24.69 -20.11 -2.74
CA ILE A 223 -23.40 -19.41 -2.85
C ILE A 223 -22.37 -20.05 -1.92
N LEU A 224 -22.68 -20.19 -0.63
CA LEU A 224 -21.76 -20.75 0.36
C LEU A 224 -21.34 -22.19 0.01
N THR A 225 -22.28 -22.98 -0.50
CA THR A 225 -21.99 -24.33 -1.00
C THR A 225 -20.94 -24.30 -2.11
N ARG A 226 -21.07 -23.39 -3.08
CA ARG A 226 -20.13 -23.24 -4.20
C ARG A 226 -18.79 -22.63 -3.78
N ILE A 227 -18.79 -21.67 -2.86
CA ILE A 227 -17.55 -21.12 -2.26
C ILE A 227 -16.73 -22.26 -1.64
N ASN A 228 -17.35 -23.11 -0.83
CA ASN A 228 -16.69 -24.25 -0.19
C ASN A 228 -16.21 -25.30 -1.18
N GLN A 229 -16.98 -25.55 -2.24
CA GLN A 229 -16.61 -26.51 -3.27
C GLN A 229 -15.43 -26.01 -4.12
N ARG A 230 -15.48 -24.74 -4.56
CA ARG A 230 -14.69 -24.24 -5.69
C ARG A 230 -13.66 -23.17 -5.36
N GLN A 231 -13.87 -22.38 -4.29
CA GLN A 231 -13.05 -21.19 -4.00
C GLN A 231 -12.28 -21.26 -2.68
N SER A 232 -12.70 -22.06 -1.70
CA SER A 232 -12.11 -22.03 -0.34
C SER A 232 -10.73 -22.70 -0.21
N ARG A 233 -10.25 -23.39 -1.25
CA ARG A 233 -9.04 -24.21 -1.21
C ARG A 233 -8.16 -23.91 -2.40
N GLY A 234 -6.85 -23.92 -2.16
CA GLY A 234 -5.87 -23.61 -3.17
C GLY A 234 -5.43 -22.15 -3.17
N ASP A 235 -4.59 -21.82 -4.14
CA ASP A 235 -3.92 -20.53 -4.23
C ASP A 235 -4.57 -19.63 -5.27
N VAL A 236 -4.49 -18.32 -5.05
CA VAL A 236 -5.06 -17.28 -5.92
C VAL A 236 -4.06 -16.13 -6.08
N PRO A 237 -4.06 -15.38 -7.20
CA PRO A 237 -3.12 -14.28 -7.41
C PRO A 237 -3.14 -13.24 -6.30
N LEU A 238 -4.28 -13.04 -5.64
CA LEU A 238 -4.43 -12.13 -4.50
C LEU A 238 -3.39 -12.40 -3.39
N ASN A 239 -3.05 -13.66 -3.16
CA ASN A 239 -2.09 -14.07 -2.14
C ASN A 239 -0.66 -13.55 -2.40
N LEU A 240 -0.33 -13.07 -3.61
CA LEU A 240 0.96 -12.42 -3.90
C LEU A 240 1.16 -11.13 -3.08
N GLY A 241 0.10 -10.54 -2.51
CA GLY A 241 0.23 -9.47 -1.51
C GLY A 241 1.11 -9.83 -0.31
N ALA A 242 1.22 -11.13 0.02
CA ALA A 242 2.09 -11.66 1.07
C ALA A 242 3.58 -11.35 0.90
N THR A 243 4.00 -11.06 -0.33
CA THR A 243 5.39 -10.70 -0.61
C THR A 243 5.83 -9.42 0.12
N SER A 244 4.89 -8.49 0.38
CA SER A 244 5.19 -7.26 1.15
C SER A 244 5.52 -7.57 2.60
N LEU A 245 4.84 -8.54 3.22
CA LEU A 245 5.13 -8.98 4.58
C LEU A 245 6.54 -9.59 4.68
N MET A 246 6.95 -10.36 3.67
CA MET A 246 8.30 -10.93 3.62
C MET A 246 9.38 -9.87 3.36
N LEU A 247 9.14 -8.91 2.46
CA LEU A 247 10.07 -7.80 2.27
C LEU A 247 10.16 -6.93 3.53
N HIS A 248 9.05 -6.69 4.22
CA HIS A 248 9.03 -6.02 5.52
C HIS A 248 9.89 -6.77 6.55
N ALA A 249 9.80 -8.10 6.61
CA ALA A 249 10.68 -8.94 7.43
C ALA A 249 12.14 -8.89 7.03
N PHE A 250 12.42 -8.90 5.73
CA PHE A 250 13.76 -8.70 5.20
C PHE A 250 14.32 -7.32 5.62
N ALA A 251 13.55 -6.25 5.48
CA ALA A 251 14.00 -4.89 5.80
C ALA A 251 14.34 -4.68 7.29
N TYR A 252 13.73 -5.44 8.19
CA TYR A 252 14.07 -5.46 9.61
C TYR A 252 15.30 -6.31 9.95
N THR A 253 15.49 -7.43 9.27
CA THR A 253 16.36 -8.52 9.73
C THR A 253 17.58 -8.76 8.85
N GLY A 254 17.46 -8.49 7.55
CA GLY A 254 18.42 -8.90 6.53
C GLY A 254 18.49 -10.41 6.31
N GLU A 255 17.56 -11.20 6.87
CA GLU A 255 17.59 -12.66 6.76
C GLU A 255 17.18 -13.12 5.36
N GLU A 256 18.08 -13.84 4.69
CA GLU A 256 17.95 -14.21 3.27
C GLU A 256 16.76 -15.12 2.97
N LYS A 257 16.26 -15.87 3.96
CA LYS A 257 15.08 -16.73 3.83
C LYS A 257 13.84 -15.97 3.34
N TYR A 258 13.68 -14.70 3.74
CA TYR A 258 12.54 -13.88 3.33
C TYR A 258 12.66 -13.46 1.85
N ARG A 259 13.89 -13.12 1.40
CA ARG A 259 14.15 -12.84 -0.01
C ARG A 259 13.87 -14.09 -0.86
N ALA A 260 14.45 -15.22 -0.47
CA ALA A 260 14.28 -16.48 -1.18
C ALA A 260 12.80 -16.84 -1.34
N TRP A 261 12.00 -16.69 -0.27
CA TRP A 261 10.55 -16.92 -0.31
C TRP A 261 9.84 -16.05 -1.36
N VAL A 262 10.13 -14.73 -1.40
CA VAL A 262 9.50 -13.82 -2.37
C VAL A 262 9.81 -14.25 -3.80
N LEU A 263 11.08 -14.56 -4.08
CA LEU A 263 11.52 -14.95 -5.42
C LEU A 263 10.94 -16.31 -5.84
N ASP A 264 10.93 -17.27 -4.93
CA ASP A 264 10.37 -18.60 -5.15
C ASP A 264 8.87 -18.55 -5.43
N TYR A 265 8.14 -17.72 -4.67
CA TYR A 265 6.71 -17.60 -4.83
C TYR A 265 6.31 -16.86 -6.11
N LEU A 266 7.00 -15.77 -6.45
CA LEU A 266 6.81 -15.06 -7.72
C LEU A 266 7.11 -15.98 -8.91
N ALA A 267 8.22 -16.72 -8.88
CA ALA A 267 8.58 -17.66 -9.95
C ALA A 267 7.54 -18.78 -10.12
N ALA A 268 6.92 -19.24 -9.02
CA ALA A 268 5.82 -20.21 -9.10
C ALA A 268 4.60 -19.63 -9.85
N TRP A 269 4.27 -18.36 -9.65
CA TRP A 269 3.20 -17.68 -10.38
C TRP A 269 3.52 -17.39 -11.85
N GLU A 270 4.79 -17.11 -12.17
CA GLU A 270 5.28 -17.04 -13.55
C GLU A 270 5.13 -18.39 -14.27
N GLU A 271 5.49 -19.50 -13.61
CA GLU A 271 5.35 -20.86 -14.13
C GLU A 271 3.88 -21.24 -14.38
N ARG A 272 2.99 -20.96 -13.43
CA ARG A 272 1.54 -21.19 -13.55
C ARG A 272 0.95 -20.39 -14.70
N THR A 273 1.38 -19.14 -14.85
CA THR A 273 0.96 -18.27 -15.96
C THR A 273 1.44 -18.83 -17.31
N ALA A 274 2.68 -19.32 -17.40
CA ALA A 274 3.20 -19.95 -18.61
C ALA A 274 2.44 -21.23 -18.98
N ARG A 275 2.13 -22.09 -17.99
CA ARG A 275 1.30 -23.30 -18.18
C ARG A 275 -0.12 -23.00 -18.68
N ASN A 276 -0.64 -21.82 -18.35
CA ASN A 276 -1.96 -21.37 -18.78
C ASN A 276 -1.93 -20.49 -20.04
N GLY A 277 -0.93 -20.69 -20.92
CA GLY A 277 -0.85 -19.99 -22.21
C GLY A 277 -0.55 -18.49 -22.09
N GLY A 278 0.08 -18.06 -21.00
CA GLY A 278 0.49 -16.67 -20.76
C GLY A 278 -0.53 -15.81 -20.01
N ILE A 279 -1.72 -16.34 -19.72
CA ILE A 279 -2.74 -15.66 -18.90
C ILE A 279 -2.63 -16.17 -17.47
N THR A 280 -2.52 -15.28 -16.49
CA THR A 280 -2.46 -15.70 -15.09
C THR A 280 -3.76 -16.41 -14.67
N PRO A 281 -3.71 -17.70 -14.31
CA PRO A 281 -4.89 -18.39 -13.77
C PRO A 281 -5.27 -17.78 -12.43
N ASP A 282 -6.55 -17.76 -12.08
CA ASP A 282 -7.02 -17.17 -10.83
C ASP A 282 -7.37 -18.20 -9.75
N ASN A 283 -7.10 -19.49 -9.98
CA ASN A 283 -7.29 -20.55 -9.00
C ASN A 283 -6.38 -21.77 -9.27
N ILE A 284 -5.60 -22.16 -8.25
CA ILE A 284 -4.67 -23.29 -8.28
C ILE A 284 -5.04 -24.25 -7.15
N GLY A 285 -5.30 -25.51 -7.46
CA GLY A 285 -5.62 -26.52 -6.45
C GLY A 285 -4.45 -26.86 -5.52
N LEU A 286 -4.75 -27.53 -4.40
CA LEU A 286 -3.72 -27.97 -3.43
C LEU A 286 -2.71 -28.94 -4.04
N SER A 287 -3.05 -29.61 -5.15
CA SER A 287 -2.08 -30.45 -5.88
C SER A 287 -1.12 -29.66 -6.77
N GLY A 288 -1.36 -28.37 -7.00
CA GLY A 288 -0.67 -27.54 -8.02
C GLY A 288 -1.34 -27.56 -9.40
N GLU A 289 -2.52 -28.18 -9.52
CA GLU A 289 -3.29 -28.21 -10.77
C GLU A 289 -4.17 -26.97 -10.92
N ILE A 290 -4.11 -26.31 -12.08
CA ILE A 290 -4.96 -25.16 -12.41
C ILE A 290 -6.41 -25.63 -12.53
N GLY A 291 -7.35 -24.93 -11.90
CA GLY A 291 -8.77 -25.29 -12.04
C GLY A 291 -9.22 -26.52 -11.25
N GLN A 292 -8.39 -27.09 -10.36
CA GLN A 292 -8.65 -28.40 -9.71
C GLN A 292 -10.04 -28.49 -9.08
N TYR A 293 -10.48 -27.42 -8.41
CA TYR A 293 -11.76 -27.37 -7.70
C TYR A 293 -12.87 -26.66 -8.48
N ASN A 294 -12.59 -26.21 -9.70
CA ASN A 294 -13.50 -25.41 -10.50
C ASN A 294 -13.71 -26.04 -11.90
N ASP A 295 -13.88 -27.36 -11.95
CA ASP A 295 -14.14 -28.12 -13.18
C ASP A 295 -13.11 -27.88 -14.30
N GLY A 296 -11.85 -27.67 -13.93
CA GLY A 296 -10.74 -27.40 -14.85
C GLY A 296 -10.70 -25.96 -15.39
N LYS A 297 -11.57 -25.06 -14.92
CA LYS A 297 -11.55 -23.65 -15.33
C LYS A 297 -10.39 -22.91 -14.65
N TRP A 298 -9.53 -22.33 -15.46
CA TRP A 298 -8.42 -21.48 -15.01
C TRP A 298 -8.88 -20.11 -14.45
N TRP A 299 -10.15 -19.76 -14.63
CA TRP A 299 -10.78 -18.53 -14.14
C TRP A 299 -11.97 -18.86 -13.20
N GLY A 300 -12.41 -17.89 -12.40
CA GLY A 300 -13.55 -18.00 -11.48
C GLY A 300 -13.18 -18.26 -10.01
N GLY A 301 -11.90 -18.14 -9.67
CA GLY A 301 -11.40 -18.15 -8.29
C GLY A 301 -11.89 -16.99 -7.44
N TYR A 302 -11.60 -17.06 -6.14
CA TYR A 302 -11.86 -16.00 -5.18
C TYR A 302 -11.07 -14.74 -5.55
N TYR A 303 -11.72 -13.57 -5.62
CA TYR A 303 -11.09 -12.34 -6.11
C TYR A 303 -10.38 -12.53 -7.46
N GLY A 304 -10.99 -13.30 -8.35
CA GLY A 304 -10.46 -13.65 -9.65
C GLY A 304 -11.02 -12.80 -10.80
N TRP A 305 -10.84 -13.29 -12.02
CA TRP A 305 -11.32 -12.67 -13.24
C TRP A 305 -12.84 -12.50 -13.28
N ARG A 306 -13.59 -13.23 -12.46
CA ARG A 306 -15.06 -13.18 -12.43
C ARG A 306 -15.60 -12.21 -11.39
N TRP A 307 -15.18 -12.35 -10.13
CA TRP A 307 -15.79 -11.73 -8.95
C TRP A 307 -14.74 -11.53 -7.83
N PRO A 308 -14.85 -10.47 -7.01
CA PRO A 308 -15.83 -9.39 -7.09
C PRO A 308 -15.42 -8.28 -8.05
N HIS A 309 -14.12 -8.01 -8.25
CA HIS A 309 -13.66 -6.82 -8.98
C HIS A 309 -13.09 -7.08 -10.38
N GLY A 310 -12.73 -8.33 -10.70
CA GLY A 310 -12.18 -8.69 -12.01
C GLY A 310 -10.67 -8.45 -12.10
N SER A 311 -10.20 -7.95 -13.24
CA SER A 311 -8.76 -7.78 -13.55
C SER A 311 -7.98 -7.03 -12.47
N PHE A 312 -8.60 -6.05 -11.81
CA PHE A 312 -8.03 -5.29 -10.71
C PHE A 312 -7.45 -6.19 -9.60
N SER A 313 -8.20 -7.20 -9.17
CA SER A 313 -7.83 -8.12 -8.09
C SER A 313 -6.62 -9.02 -8.44
N LEU A 314 -6.20 -9.02 -9.70
CA LEU A 314 -4.99 -9.70 -10.14
C LEU A 314 -3.86 -8.71 -10.38
N LEU A 315 -4.13 -7.58 -11.06
CA LEU A 315 -3.09 -6.66 -11.49
C LEU A 315 -2.33 -6.02 -10.31
N GLU A 316 -3.04 -5.64 -9.24
CA GLU A 316 -2.40 -5.09 -8.05
C GLU A 316 -1.40 -6.04 -7.39
N PRO A 317 -1.77 -7.26 -6.96
CA PRO A 317 -0.83 -8.16 -6.28
C PRO A 317 0.30 -8.64 -7.20
N LEU A 318 0.09 -8.70 -8.51
CA LEU A 318 1.17 -8.96 -9.49
C LEU A 318 2.16 -7.77 -9.55
N CYS A 319 1.66 -6.53 -9.52
CA CYS A 319 2.51 -5.35 -9.42
C CYS A 319 3.27 -5.31 -8.09
N VAL A 320 2.59 -5.53 -6.96
CA VAL A 320 3.19 -5.54 -5.62
C VAL A 320 4.32 -6.56 -5.54
N SER A 321 4.07 -7.81 -5.95
CA SER A 321 5.08 -8.87 -5.89
C SER A 321 6.29 -8.62 -6.79
N GLY A 322 6.06 -8.15 -8.03
CA GLY A 322 7.14 -7.76 -8.93
C GLY A 322 7.98 -6.61 -8.38
N VAL A 323 7.34 -5.58 -7.83
CA VAL A 323 8.03 -4.42 -7.22
C VAL A 323 8.84 -4.85 -6.00
N ASN A 324 8.28 -5.70 -5.13
CA ASN A 324 8.97 -6.22 -3.95
C ASN A 324 10.22 -7.03 -4.35
N ALA A 325 10.10 -7.91 -5.34
CA ALA A 325 11.22 -8.69 -5.87
C ALA A 325 12.29 -7.79 -6.51
N ALA A 326 11.89 -6.81 -7.33
CA ALA A 326 12.80 -5.84 -7.93
C ALA A 326 13.53 -5.00 -6.87
N LEU A 327 12.86 -4.62 -5.77
CA LEU A 327 13.50 -3.91 -4.67
C LEU A 327 14.54 -4.78 -3.94
N LEU A 328 14.23 -6.05 -3.75
CA LEU A 328 15.15 -6.99 -3.12
C LEU A 328 16.41 -7.19 -3.96
N THR A 329 16.28 -7.39 -5.27
CA THR A 329 17.39 -7.85 -6.14
C THR A 329 18.03 -6.75 -6.99
N GLY A 330 17.33 -5.66 -7.24
CA GLY A 330 17.68 -4.67 -8.26
C GLY A 330 17.40 -5.12 -9.70
N ASP A 331 16.80 -6.30 -9.90
CA ASP A 331 16.51 -6.84 -11.24
C ASP A 331 15.07 -6.51 -11.67
N MET A 332 14.96 -5.70 -12.73
CA MET A 332 13.68 -5.29 -13.30
C MET A 332 12.99 -6.40 -14.11
N ALA A 333 13.63 -7.56 -14.32
CA ALA A 333 12.99 -8.73 -14.91
C ALA A 333 11.84 -9.26 -14.04
N HIS A 334 11.88 -9.05 -12.71
CA HIS A 334 10.79 -9.45 -11.82
C HIS A 334 9.47 -8.70 -12.06
N LEU A 335 9.50 -7.60 -12.81
CA LEU A 335 8.28 -6.88 -13.22
C LEU A 335 7.54 -7.58 -14.38
N GLN A 336 8.13 -8.64 -14.97
CA GLN A 336 7.65 -9.24 -16.21
C GLN A 336 6.26 -9.84 -16.10
N LEU A 337 5.92 -10.48 -14.98
CA LEU A 337 4.59 -11.06 -14.77
C LEU A 337 3.49 -10.00 -14.84
N ALA A 338 3.66 -8.87 -14.15
CA ALA A 338 2.73 -7.75 -14.22
C ALA A 338 2.68 -7.13 -15.62
N ARG A 339 3.85 -6.87 -16.23
CA ARG A 339 3.94 -6.35 -17.62
C ARG A 339 3.17 -7.21 -18.61
N SER A 340 3.34 -8.53 -18.54
CA SER A 340 2.70 -9.45 -19.49
C SER A 340 1.18 -9.43 -19.38
N GLN A 341 0.62 -9.31 -18.16
CA GLN A 341 -0.83 -9.22 -17.98
C GLN A 341 -1.39 -7.88 -18.48
N LEU A 342 -0.69 -6.76 -18.25
CA LEU A 342 -1.07 -5.46 -18.81
C LEU A 342 -1.05 -5.46 -20.35
N ASP A 343 0.00 -6.05 -20.93
CA ASP A 343 0.14 -6.17 -22.39
C ASP A 343 -0.91 -7.10 -22.99
N MET A 344 -1.22 -8.21 -22.32
CA MET A 344 -2.28 -9.13 -22.73
C MET A 344 -3.65 -8.45 -22.75
N LEU A 345 -4.03 -7.75 -21.66
CA LEU A 345 -5.31 -7.03 -21.60
C LEU A 345 -5.41 -5.94 -22.66
N TRP A 346 -4.32 -5.20 -22.89
CA TRP A 346 -4.25 -4.19 -23.94
C TRP A 346 -4.34 -4.80 -25.35
N GLY A 347 -3.80 -5.99 -25.57
CA GLY A 347 -3.93 -6.74 -26.82
C GLY A 347 -5.38 -7.18 -27.11
N LEU A 348 -6.17 -7.39 -26.06
CA LEU A 348 -7.60 -7.75 -26.15
C LEU A 348 -8.55 -6.54 -26.26
N ARG A 349 -8.01 -5.32 -26.30
CA ARG A 349 -8.81 -4.10 -26.30
C ARG A 349 -9.75 -4.00 -27.50
N ARG A 350 -10.80 -3.22 -27.35
CA ARG A 350 -11.77 -2.87 -28.39
C ARG A 350 -11.96 -1.37 -28.45
N GLU A 351 -12.37 -0.89 -29.61
CA GLU A 351 -12.77 0.51 -29.79
C GLU A 351 -14.29 0.62 -29.73
N GLU A 352 -14.80 1.37 -28.77
CA GLU A 352 -16.24 1.61 -28.57
C GLU A 352 -16.46 3.09 -28.27
N GLY A 353 -17.30 3.77 -29.06
CA GLY A 353 -17.61 5.19 -28.85
C GLY A 353 -16.39 6.12 -28.89
N GLY A 354 -15.35 5.79 -29.67
CA GLY A 354 -14.09 6.54 -29.73
C GLY A 354 -13.15 6.29 -28.54
N GLN A 355 -13.44 5.31 -27.69
CA GLN A 355 -12.63 4.96 -26.52
C GLN A 355 -12.00 3.58 -26.72
N GLN A 356 -10.75 3.42 -26.28
CA GLN A 356 -10.09 2.12 -26.19
C GLN A 356 -10.46 1.48 -24.85
N LEU A 357 -11.16 0.34 -24.88
CA LEU A 357 -11.60 -0.39 -23.71
C LEU A 357 -10.92 -1.75 -23.64
N VAL A 358 -10.45 -2.15 -22.47
CA VAL A 358 -9.86 -3.47 -22.19
C VAL A 358 -10.85 -4.34 -21.42
N PRO A 359 -10.81 -5.67 -21.54
CA PRO A 359 -11.71 -6.52 -20.78
C PRO A 359 -11.35 -6.50 -19.29
N ASN A 360 -12.34 -6.40 -18.41
CA ASN A 360 -12.15 -6.49 -16.97
C ASN A 360 -12.50 -7.89 -16.43
N ARG A 361 -13.38 -8.64 -17.09
CA ARG A 361 -13.90 -9.91 -16.56
C ARG A 361 -13.93 -11.04 -17.56
N HIS A 362 -13.88 -12.28 -17.06
CA HIS A 362 -13.99 -13.50 -17.85
C HIS A 362 -15.23 -14.32 -17.46
N TYR A 363 -15.89 -14.90 -18.46
CA TYR A 363 -17.07 -15.76 -18.37
C TYR A 363 -16.85 -17.04 -19.19
N ASN A 364 -17.76 -18.00 -19.11
CA ASN A 364 -17.74 -19.21 -19.95
C ASN A 364 -17.73 -18.87 -21.46
N GLU A 365 -18.33 -17.74 -21.84
CA GLU A 365 -18.39 -17.24 -23.22
C GLU A 365 -17.18 -16.38 -23.61
N GLY A 366 -16.27 -16.10 -22.67
CA GLY A 366 -15.08 -15.29 -22.88
C GLY A 366 -15.10 -13.94 -22.15
N TRP A 367 -14.31 -13.00 -22.67
CA TRP A 367 -14.06 -11.69 -22.09
C TRP A 367 -15.28 -10.74 -22.15
N ARG A 368 -15.56 -10.04 -21.05
CA ARG A 368 -16.66 -9.06 -20.89
C ARG A 368 -16.25 -7.92 -19.96
N ASP A 369 -17.21 -7.03 -19.67
CA ASP A 369 -17.03 -5.85 -18.81
C ASP A 369 -15.85 -5.00 -19.32
N TYR A 370 -15.95 -4.55 -20.57
CA TYR A 370 -14.90 -3.75 -21.19
C TYR A 370 -14.88 -2.35 -20.59
N ARG A 371 -13.72 -1.92 -20.09
CA ARG A 371 -13.54 -0.67 -19.34
C ARG A 371 -12.35 0.12 -19.84
N ARG A 372 -12.30 1.41 -19.52
CA ARG A 372 -11.13 2.26 -19.80
C ARG A 372 -9.91 1.73 -19.04
N PHE A 373 -8.75 1.76 -19.69
CA PHE A 373 -7.51 1.31 -19.08
C PHE A 373 -7.04 2.31 -18.02
N HIS A 374 -6.72 1.84 -16.81
CA HIS A 374 -6.21 2.68 -15.74
C HIS A 374 -4.67 2.78 -15.81
N PRO A 375 -4.06 3.99 -15.76
CA PRO A 375 -2.61 4.16 -15.88
C PRO A 375 -1.79 3.65 -14.68
N MET A 376 -2.42 3.45 -13.52
CA MET A 376 -1.76 3.30 -12.22
C MET A 376 -0.73 2.16 -12.21
N TYR A 377 -1.06 1.01 -12.80
CA TYR A 377 -0.13 -0.12 -12.86
C TYR A 377 1.13 0.21 -13.68
N GLY A 378 0.97 0.85 -14.84
CA GLY A 378 2.10 1.33 -15.63
C GLY A 378 2.95 2.33 -14.85
N VAL A 379 2.32 3.24 -14.09
CA VAL A 379 3.00 4.21 -13.23
C VAL A 379 3.82 3.50 -12.13
N TYR A 380 3.29 2.47 -11.47
CA TYR A 380 4.05 1.71 -10.47
C TYR A 380 5.25 0.99 -11.07
N LEU A 381 5.08 0.36 -12.23
CA LEU A 381 6.17 -0.30 -12.95
C LEU A 381 7.24 0.72 -13.36
N TRP A 382 6.82 1.85 -13.94
CA TRP A 382 7.70 2.94 -14.35
C TRP A 382 8.44 3.56 -13.16
N ASN A 383 7.78 3.76 -12.02
CA ASN A 383 8.42 4.29 -10.81
C ASN A 383 9.66 3.46 -10.40
N VAL A 384 9.57 2.14 -10.58
CA VAL A 384 10.62 1.18 -10.19
C VAL A 384 11.61 0.91 -11.32
N SER A 385 11.20 0.91 -12.58
CA SER A 385 12.11 0.67 -13.71
C SER A 385 12.78 1.94 -14.22
N MET A 386 12.04 3.06 -14.26
CA MET A 386 12.31 4.27 -15.05
C MET A 386 12.44 3.99 -16.56
N ALA A 387 11.90 2.85 -17.03
CA ALA A 387 11.97 2.43 -18.42
C ALA A 387 10.83 3.07 -19.24
N GLU A 388 11.13 3.56 -20.44
CA GLU A 388 10.14 4.22 -21.28
C GLU A 388 9.02 3.25 -21.70
N GLU A 389 9.30 1.96 -21.84
CA GLU A 389 8.29 0.95 -22.15
C GLU A 389 7.22 0.82 -21.06
N ASP A 390 7.57 1.09 -19.79
CA ASP A 390 6.58 1.13 -18.70
C ASP A 390 5.83 2.47 -18.65
N ALA A 391 6.46 3.58 -19.07
CA ALA A 391 5.76 4.85 -19.28
C ALA A 391 4.73 4.70 -20.41
N GLU A 392 5.09 4.09 -21.53
CA GLU A 392 4.18 3.77 -22.63
C GLU A 392 3.02 2.89 -22.16
N ARG A 393 3.24 1.95 -21.21
CA ARG A 393 2.15 1.18 -20.60
C ARG A 393 1.18 2.07 -19.84
N ALA A 394 1.66 3.06 -19.08
CA ALA A 394 0.81 4.00 -18.37
C ALA A 394 0.02 4.92 -19.32
N GLU A 395 0.62 5.31 -20.44
CA GLU A 395 0.06 6.29 -21.39
C GLU A 395 -0.99 5.67 -22.36
N ARG A 396 -1.17 4.36 -22.35
CA ARG A 396 -2.11 3.63 -23.23
C ARG A 396 -3.57 4.07 -23.04
N GLY A 397 -4.15 4.59 -24.12
CA GLY A 397 -5.57 4.96 -24.14
C GLY A 397 -5.91 6.04 -23.11
N TRP A 398 -4.96 6.94 -22.84
CA TRP A 398 -5.06 7.98 -21.81
C TRP A 398 -6.41 8.71 -21.86
N ALA A 399 -7.17 8.56 -20.78
CA ALA A 399 -8.46 9.21 -20.62
C ALA A 399 -8.27 10.58 -19.95
N GLY A 400 -7.96 11.61 -20.74
CA GLY A 400 -7.67 12.95 -20.23
C GLY A 400 -8.80 13.54 -19.37
N ASP A 401 -10.06 13.20 -19.69
CA ASP A 401 -11.23 13.61 -18.90
C ASP A 401 -11.27 13.02 -17.47
N LEU A 402 -10.45 12.00 -17.18
CA LEU A 402 -10.34 11.39 -15.85
C LEU A 402 -9.01 11.69 -15.15
N PHE A 403 -7.93 11.90 -15.91
CA PHE A 403 -6.56 11.87 -15.38
C PHE A 403 -5.75 13.14 -15.59
N ASP A 404 -6.29 14.16 -16.28
CA ASP A 404 -5.58 15.42 -16.48
C ASP A 404 -5.70 16.39 -15.29
N GLU A 405 -6.80 16.33 -14.55
CA GLU A 405 -7.06 17.20 -13.39
C GLU A 405 -6.88 16.44 -12.08
N VAL A 406 -6.44 17.15 -11.04
CA VAL A 406 -6.38 16.64 -9.66
C VAL A 406 -7.78 16.17 -9.25
N ASN A 407 -7.87 14.94 -8.77
CA ASN A 407 -9.10 14.36 -8.29
C ASN A 407 -9.19 14.55 -6.75
N PRO A 408 -10.08 15.43 -6.25
CA PRO A 408 -10.30 15.58 -4.81
C PRO A 408 -11.17 14.44 -4.23
N ALA A 409 -11.81 13.63 -5.09
CA ALA A 409 -12.65 12.53 -4.66
C ALA A 409 -11.81 11.27 -4.44
N TYR A 410 -11.56 10.93 -3.18
CA TYR A 410 -10.91 9.67 -2.78
C TYR A 410 -11.86 8.47 -2.72
N HIS A 411 -12.95 8.50 -3.50
CA HIS A 411 -13.97 7.46 -3.48
C HIS A 411 -14.02 6.68 -4.80
N GLY A 412 -13.70 5.39 -4.71
CA GLY A 412 -14.29 4.32 -5.52
C GLY A 412 -13.58 3.92 -6.83
N TYR A 413 -13.87 2.68 -7.23
CA TYR A 413 -13.54 2.15 -8.55
C TYR A 413 -14.43 2.80 -9.61
N GLY A 414 -13.86 3.69 -10.42
CA GLY A 414 -14.54 4.31 -11.56
C GLY A 414 -14.87 3.31 -12.68
N LYS A 415 -15.30 3.82 -13.84
CA LYS A 415 -15.54 3.00 -15.06
C LYS A 415 -14.24 2.55 -15.76
N THR A 416 -13.22 2.23 -14.97
CA THR A 416 -11.91 1.76 -15.42
C THR A 416 -11.66 0.33 -14.95
N ASN A 417 -10.67 -0.35 -15.52
CA ASN A 417 -10.24 -1.69 -15.08
C ASN A 417 -9.30 -1.64 -13.84
N GLY A 418 -9.35 -0.54 -13.10
CA GLY A 418 -8.68 -0.34 -11.82
C GLY A 418 -9.42 0.72 -11.00
N GLY A 419 -8.74 1.34 -10.06
CA GLY A 419 -9.29 2.48 -9.32
C GLY A 419 -8.41 2.80 -8.12
N HIS A 420 -8.77 3.88 -7.43
CA HIS A 420 -8.11 4.32 -6.22
C HIS A 420 -8.99 4.09 -5.01
N MET A 421 -8.35 3.69 -3.91
CA MET A 421 -8.92 3.56 -2.57
C MET A 421 -7.87 4.05 -1.57
N GLY A 422 -8.28 4.40 -0.36
CA GLY A 422 -7.33 4.77 0.69
C GLY A 422 -6.44 5.95 0.39
N PHE A 423 -6.96 6.96 -0.32
CA PHE A 423 -6.27 8.22 -0.60
C PHE A 423 -5.09 8.13 -1.60
N ASN A 424 -5.15 7.26 -2.62
CA ASN A 424 -4.15 7.17 -3.71
C ASN A 424 -4.65 7.64 -5.12
N GLY A 425 -5.59 8.59 -5.12
CA GLY A 425 -6.36 9.00 -6.31
C GLY A 425 -5.63 9.82 -7.37
N ASN A 426 -4.45 10.34 -7.07
CA ASN A 426 -3.72 11.26 -7.94
C ASN A 426 -2.42 10.66 -8.52
N THR A 427 -2.29 9.33 -8.52
CA THR A 427 -1.12 8.62 -9.08
C THR A 427 -0.86 8.97 -10.56
N ALA A 428 -1.92 9.13 -11.36
CA ALA A 428 -1.82 9.45 -12.78
C ALA A 428 -1.34 10.90 -13.01
N GLN A 429 -1.85 11.82 -12.20
CA GLN A 429 -1.57 13.25 -12.25
C GLN A 429 -0.12 13.52 -11.78
N TRP A 430 0.32 12.85 -10.71
CA TRP A 430 1.72 12.84 -10.30
C TRP A 430 2.65 12.35 -11.41
N PHE A 431 2.26 11.28 -12.13
CA PHE A 431 3.03 10.81 -13.28
C PHE A 431 3.11 11.88 -14.38
N ARG A 432 2.01 12.56 -14.72
CA ARG A 432 2.03 13.68 -15.70
C ARG A 432 2.99 14.79 -15.26
N PHE A 433 2.99 15.14 -13.97
CA PHE A 433 3.94 16.12 -13.41
C PHE A 433 5.40 15.67 -13.59
N MET A 434 5.71 14.42 -13.23
CA MET A 434 7.07 13.85 -13.42
C MET A 434 7.49 13.79 -14.89
N ARG A 435 6.52 13.66 -15.80
CA ARG A 435 6.74 13.69 -17.25
C ARG A 435 6.80 15.12 -17.83
N GLY A 436 6.68 16.16 -17.00
CA GLY A 436 6.75 17.57 -17.40
C GLY A 436 5.48 18.11 -18.06
N ASN A 437 4.39 17.35 -18.03
CA ASN A 437 3.12 17.69 -18.69
C ASN A 437 2.15 18.47 -17.79
N ASP A 438 2.47 18.61 -16.49
CA ASP A 438 1.66 19.36 -15.53
C ASP A 438 2.52 20.06 -14.46
N PRO A 439 3.20 21.18 -14.79
CA PRO A 439 4.02 21.91 -13.82
C PRO A 439 3.21 22.57 -12.69
N GLY A 440 1.89 22.71 -12.83
CA GLY A 440 1.00 23.27 -11.80
C GLY A 440 0.56 22.25 -10.74
N TYR A 441 0.80 20.96 -10.98
CA TYR A 441 0.40 19.86 -10.11
C TYR A 441 0.74 20.06 -8.62
N PRO A 442 1.97 20.47 -8.22
CA PRO A 442 2.33 20.52 -6.80
C PRO A 442 1.41 21.40 -5.96
N GLU A 443 1.09 22.60 -6.45
CA GLU A 443 0.20 23.52 -5.74
C GLU A 443 -1.26 23.05 -5.82
N ALA A 444 -1.68 22.50 -6.96
CA ALA A 444 -3.05 22.03 -7.17
C ALA A 444 -3.40 20.86 -6.23
N VAL A 445 -2.53 19.85 -6.12
CA VAL A 445 -2.76 18.69 -5.25
C VAL A 445 -2.69 19.08 -3.76
N LEU A 446 -1.75 19.95 -3.36
CA LEU A 446 -1.66 20.42 -1.98
C LEU A 446 -2.91 21.22 -1.55
N LYS A 447 -3.47 22.02 -2.45
CA LYS A 447 -4.74 22.74 -2.22
C LYS A 447 -5.91 21.77 -2.06
N ALA A 448 -5.98 20.74 -2.91
CA ALA A 448 -7.02 19.72 -2.85
C ALA A 448 -6.95 18.88 -1.56
N ASP A 449 -5.74 18.44 -1.17
CA ASP A 449 -5.52 17.73 0.10
C ASP A 449 -5.95 18.61 1.28
N LEU A 450 -5.52 19.88 1.34
CA LEU A 450 -5.87 20.79 2.43
C LEU A 450 -7.39 21.05 2.52
N GLN A 451 -8.06 21.19 1.37
CA GLN A 451 -9.51 21.28 1.32
C GLN A 451 -10.16 20.02 1.89
N THR A 452 -9.74 18.84 1.43
CA THR A 452 -10.29 17.56 1.90
C THR A 452 -10.08 17.38 3.40
N ILE A 453 -8.88 17.69 3.92
CA ILE A 453 -8.58 17.64 5.35
C ILE A 453 -9.54 18.54 6.12
N THR A 454 -9.79 19.76 5.64
CA THR A 454 -10.72 20.71 6.26
C THR A 454 -12.15 20.18 6.26
N GLU A 455 -12.59 19.57 5.16
CA GLU A 455 -13.90 18.93 5.04
C GLU A 455 -14.03 17.74 5.98
N GLN A 456 -13.00 16.90 6.12
CA GLN A 456 -13.01 15.77 7.04
C GLN A 456 -13.03 16.19 8.51
N ILE A 457 -12.31 17.26 8.85
CA ILE A 457 -12.41 17.89 10.17
C ILE A 457 -13.84 18.34 10.46
N ALA A 458 -14.49 19.00 9.50
CA ALA A 458 -15.89 19.38 9.65
C ALA A 458 -16.80 18.15 9.77
N ASN A 459 -16.56 17.10 9.00
CA ASN A 459 -17.36 15.87 8.97
C ASN A 459 -17.30 15.10 10.29
N TYR A 460 -16.11 14.80 10.81
CA TYR A 460 -16.00 14.09 12.09
C TYR A 460 -16.48 14.97 13.27
N ARG A 461 -16.45 16.31 13.07
CA ARG A 461 -17.11 17.40 13.83
C ARG A 461 -18.61 17.22 14.07
N LYS A 462 -19.33 16.63 13.12
CA LYS A 462 -20.80 16.65 13.10
C LYS A 462 -21.38 15.87 14.27
N ALA A 463 -22.53 16.34 14.76
CA ALA A 463 -23.26 15.68 15.85
C ALA A 463 -23.75 14.27 15.47
N GLU A 464 -24.03 14.03 14.18
CA GLU A 464 -24.41 12.71 13.66
C GLU A 464 -23.27 11.69 13.67
N ASN A 465 -22.01 12.17 13.70
CA ASN A 465 -20.80 11.37 13.79
C ASN A 465 -20.18 11.44 15.20
N ASP A 466 -20.99 11.75 16.22
CA ASP A 466 -20.56 11.64 17.62
C ASP A 466 -20.55 10.15 18.03
N PRO A 467 -19.38 9.53 18.28
CA PRO A 467 -19.30 8.09 18.54
C PRO A 467 -19.99 7.66 19.83
N GLU A 468 -20.30 8.59 20.75
CA GLU A 468 -21.06 8.29 21.97
C GLU A 468 -22.58 8.30 21.75
N LYS A 469 -23.05 8.82 20.61
CA LYS A 469 -24.49 9.03 20.33
C LYS A 469 -24.98 8.36 19.06
N MET A 470 -24.09 8.11 18.10
CA MET A 470 -24.47 7.49 16.84
C MET A 470 -24.94 6.05 17.06
N ASP A 471 -25.89 5.60 16.23
CA ASP A 471 -26.32 4.21 16.23
C ASP A 471 -25.29 3.35 15.49
N HIS A 472 -24.38 2.77 16.26
CA HIS A 472 -23.37 1.86 15.74
C HIS A 472 -23.94 0.60 15.11
N TYR A 473 -25.19 0.21 15.37
CA TYR A 473 -25.81 -1.03 14.90
C TYR A 473 -26.73 -0.83 13.70
N ARG A 474 -26.90 0.42 13.22
CA ARG A 474 -27.87 0.75 12.16
C ARG A 474 -27.66 -0.01 10.85
N GLU A 475 -26.40 -0.29 10.51
CA GLU A 475 -26.00 -0.97 9.27
C GLU A 475 -24.62 -1.62 9.43
N SER A 476 -24.35 -2.67 8.65
CA SER A 476 -23.06 -3.35 8.65
C SER A 476 -21.90 -2.41 8.26
N MET A 477 -22.15 -1.48 7.33
CA MET A 477 -21.18 -0.47 6.85
C MET A 477 -20.64 0.52 7.89
N THR A 478 -21.21 0.56 9.11
CA THR A 478 -20.63 1.37 10.19
C THR A 478 -19.18 1.01 10.52
N ILE A 479 -18.71 -0.17 10.14
CA ILE A 479 -17.33 -0.61 10.33
C ILE A 479 -16.30 0.25 9.57
N HIS A 480 -16.66 0.77 8.39
CA HIS A 480 -15.79 1.64 7.58
C HIS A 480 -15.75 3.11 8.05
N MET A 481 -16.43 3.48 9.14
CA MET A 481 -16.63 4.89 9.48
C MET A 481 -15.31 5.64 9.68
N TRP A 482 -14.29 5.01 10.26
CA TRP A 482 -13.03 5.68 10.56
C TRP A 482 -12.27 6.01 9.28
N GLN A 483 -12.26 5.09 8.32
CA GLN A 483 -11.72 5.32 6.97
C GLN A 483 -12.43 6.49 6.27
N GLN A 484 -13.76 6.59 6.42
CA GLN A 484 -14.54 7.66 5.78
C GLN A 484 -14.37 9.03 6.45
N LEU A 485 -14.04 9.06 7.73
CA LEU A 485 -13.99 10.28 8.56
C LEU A 485 -12.57 10.77 8.85
N THR A 486 -11.55 9.95 8.61
CA THR A 486 -10.18 10.27 8.98
C THR A 486 -9.68 11.52 8.25
N PRO A 487 -9.02 12.46 8.95
CA PRO A 487 -8.38 13.60 8.31
C PRO A 487 -7.02 13.22 7.69
N MET A 488 -6.56 11.97 7.82
CA MET A 488 -5.19 11.54 7.47
C MET A 488 -4.94 11.38 5.97
N VAL A 489 -5.17 12.46 5.21
CA VAL A 489 -4.87 12.60 3.80
C VAL A 489 -3.43 13.08 3.64
N VAL A 490 -2.55 12.20 3.16
CA VAL A 490 -1.10 12.46 3.05
C VAL A 490 -0.55 12.25 1.63
N GLU A 491 -1.44 12.14 0.64
CA GLU A 491 -1.06 11.81 -0.74
C GLU A 491 -0.08 12.82 -1.33
N ALA A 492 -0.43 14.12 -1.29
CA ALA A 492 0.41 15.18 -1.82
C ALA A 492 1.78 15.22 -1.14
N LEU A 493 1.80 15.10 0.19
CA LEU A 493 3.05 15.07 0.96
C LEU A 493 3.92 13.88 0.53
N THR A 494 3.33 12.69 0.44
CA THR A 494 4.04 11.47 0.05
C THR A 494 4.64 11.63 -1.33
N GLN A 495 3.83 12.06 -2.31
CA GLN A 495 4.25 12.14 -3.69
C GLN A 495 5.30 13.22 -3.95
N LEU A 496 5.08 14.43 -3.44
CA LEU A 496 5.94 15.58 -3.71
C LEU A 496 7.23 15.53 -2.91
N THR A 497 7.20 15.03 -1.67
CA THR A 497 8.41 14.94 -0.85
C THR A 497 9.23 13.72 -1.23
N LEU A 498 8.64 12.53 -1.37
CA LEU A 498 9.43 11.31 -1.59
C LEU A 498 9.80 11.10 -3.06
N GLY A 499 9.08 11.71 -4.01
CA GLY A 499 9.31 11.50 -5.44
C GLY A 499 8.93 10.10 -5.90
N GLY A 500 7.70 9.68 -5.58
CA GLY A 500 7.11 8.39 -5.98
C GLY A 500 5.58 8.47 -5.88
N PRO A 501 4.81 7.54 -6.47
CA PRO A 501 3.38 7.49 -6.26
C PRO A 501 3.07 7.12 -4.80
N MET A 502 1.83 7.39 -4.39
CA MET A 502 1.29 6.81 -3.15
C MET A 502 1.29 5.28 -3.31
N HIS A 503 1.54 4.52 -2.25
CA HIS A 503 1.57 3.06 -2.30
C HIS A 503 0.25 2.43 -2.83
N VAL A 504 0.36 1.18 -3.31
CA VAL A 504 -0.83 0.35 -3.60
C VAL A 504 -1.57 0.11 -2.29
N TYR A 505 -2.86 0.42 -2.26
CA TYR A 505 -3.67 0.37 -1.03
C TYR A 505 -3.73 -1.03 -0.41
N HIS A 506 -3.86 -2.06 -1.24
CA HIS A 506 -3.95 -3.44 -0.81
C HIS A 506 -2.55 -4.05 -0.58
N GLY A 507 -1.79 -3.44 0.33
CA GLY A 507 -0.54 -4.00 0.87
C GLY A 507 0.74 -3.67 0.09
N GLY A 508 0.74 -2.64 -0.75
CA GLY A 508 1.97 -2.16 -1.38
C GLY A 508 2.86 -1.42 -0.39
N LEU A 509 4.17 -1.71 -0.40
CA LEU A 509 5.12 -0.92 0.38
C LEU A 509 5.36 0.45 -0.29
N GLN A 510 5.61 1.49 0.50
CA GLN A 510 5.91 2.83 -0.01
C GLN A 510 7.29 2.85 -0.68
N VAL A 511 7.32 2.82 -2.02
CA VAL A 511 8.55 2.88 -2.83
C VAL A 511 8.64 4.22 -3.55
N ALA A 512 9.71 4.97 -3.27
CA ALA A 512 9.93 6.29 -3.83
C ALA A 512 11.43 6.64 -3.85
N ARG A 513 11.79 7.76 -4.49
CA ARG A 513 13.19 8.13 -4.73
C ARG A 513 13.92 8.61 -3.46
N PHE A 514 13.21 9.16 -2.49
CA PHE A 514 13.80 9.76 -1.28
C PHE A 514 13.12 9.35 0.01
N ARG A 515 13.86 9.48 1.11
CA ARG A 515 13.37 9.54 2.50
C ARG A 515 14.21 10.56 3.27
N TYR A 516 13.64 11.13 4.33
CA TYR A 516 14.25 12.23 5.08
C TYR A 516 14.43 11.89 6.55
N PHE A 517 15.39 12.54 7.19
CA PHE A 517 15.59 12.51 8.63
C PHE A 517 15.94 13.88 9.17
N ASP A 518 15.36 14.22 10.32
CA ASP A 518 15.67 15.41 11.09
C ASP A 518 16.97 15.17 11.84
N ALA A 519 18.05 15.81 11.38
CA ALA A 519 19.40 15.55 11.88
C ALA A 519 19.58 15.95 13.35
N VAL A 520 18.91 17.03 13.75
CA VAL A 520 19.00 17.59 15.10
C VAL A 520 18.14 16.77 16.06
N GLY A 521 16.89 16.50 15.68
CA GLY A 521 15.95 15.69 16.47
C GLY A 521 16.30 14.20 16.50
N ARG A 522 17.18 13.73 15.60
CA ARG A 522 17.53 12.32 15.41
C ARG A 522 16.31 11.41 15.22
N ARG A 523 15.38 11.87 14.39
CA ARG A 523 14.08 11.22 14.12
C ARG A 523 13.80 11.15 12.61
N PRO A 524 12.90 10.27 12.12
CA PRO A 524 12.52 10.26 10.71
C PRO A 524 11.80 11.56 10.30
N GLY A 525 11.76 11.78 9.00
CA GLY A 525 11.00 12.84 8.36
C GLY A 525 11.74 14.17 8.22
N LEU A 526 11.09 15.11 7.55
CA LEU A 526 11.62 16.47 7.37
C LEU A 526 11.69 17.20 8.73
N PRO A 527 12.75 17.99 8.98
CA PRO A 527 12.79 18.89 10.12
C PRO A 527 11.61 19.87 10.13
N GLN A 528 11.29 20.38 11.32
CA GLN A 528 10.30 21.47 11.44
C GLN A 528 10.74 22.66 10.58
N GLY A 529 9.80 23.25 9.85
CA GLY A 529 10.06 24.38 8.95
C GLY A 529 10.65 24.01 7.59
N VAL A 530 11.03 22.75 7.34
CA VAL A 530 11.58 22.33 6.04
C VAL A 530 10.49 21.74 5.15
N ALA A 531 10.45 22.16 3.89
CA ALA A 531 9.62 21.58 2.82
C ALA A 531 10.50 20.95 1.74
N ALA A 532 9.97 19.97 1.01
CA ALA A 532 10.70 19.25 -0.02
C ALA A 532 9.83 19.03 -1.27
N LEU A 533 10.40 19.28 -2.45
CA LEU A 533 9.75 19.01 -3.73
C LEU A 533 10.69 18.25 -4.66
N VAL A 534 10.29 17.05 -5.04
CA VAL A 534 10.89 16.30 -6.13
C VAL A 534 10.13 16.66 -7.40
N ASP A 535 10.82 17.23 -8.38
CA ASP A 535 10.24 17.71 -9.64
C ASP A 535 10.89 17.10 -10.89
N GLY A 536 11.77 16.11 -10.71
CA GLY A 536 12.39 15.40 -11.81
C GLY A 536 12.98 14.05 -11.39
N LEU A 537 12.72 13.03 -12.20
CA LEU A 537 13.24 11.68 -12.02
C LEU A 537 13.86 11.20 -13.33
N THR A 538 15.05 10.60 -13.25
CA THR A 538 15.65 9.83 -14.34
C THR A 538 16.01 8.43 -13.84
N HIS A 539 16.48 7.58 -14.75
CA HIS A 539 17.00 6.27 -14.36
C HIS A 539 18.17 6.37 -13.37
N ASP A 540 19.01 7.39 -13.45
CA ASP A 540 20.27 7.50 -12.70
C ASP A 540 20.36 8.80 -11.88
N GLY A 541 19.24 9.46 -11.62
CA GLY A 541 19.23 10.71 -10.87
C GLY A 541 17.85 11.25 -10.53
N ALA A 542 17.84 12.37 -9.83
CA ALA A 542 16.63 13.11 -9.49
C ALA A 542 16.94 14.59 -9.19
N THR A 543 15.91 15.42 -9.28
CA THR A 543 15.97 16.83 -8.86
C THR A 543 15.12 17.03 -7.60
N LEU A 544 15.70 17.68 -6.59
CA LEU A 544 15.10 17.90 -5.28
C LEU A 544 15.28 19.36 -4.86
N THR A 545 14.20 20.06 -4.57
CA THR A 545 14.23 21.39 -3.95
C THR A 545 13.88 21.28 -2.47
N LEU A 546 14.79 21.71 -1.60
CA LEU A 546 14.54 21.85 -0.16
C LEU A 546 14.39 23.33 0.18
N VAL A 547 13.40 23.67 1.00
CA VAL A 547 13.13 25.05 1.42
C VAL A 547 13.05 25.09 2.93
N ASN A 548 13.88 25.90 3.58
CA ASN A 548 13.70 26.26 4.98
C ASN A 548 12.78 27.47 5.08
N THR A 549 11.54 27.23 5.51
CA THR A 549 10.52 28.28 5.69
C THR A 549 10.67 29.07 6.99
N ASP A 550 11.57 28.64 7.90
CA ASP A 550 11.91 29.39 9.11
C ASP A 550 12.93 30.49 8.77
N ALA A 551 12.53 31.76 8.95
CA ALA A 551 13.36 32.93 8.67
C ALA A 551 14.37 33.27 9.79
N VAL A 552 14.34 32.54 10.91
CA VAL A 552 15.16 32.80 12.10
C VAL A 552 16.17 31.69 12.35
N HIS A 553 15.76 30.43 12.18
CA HIS A 553 16.58 29.27 12.52
C HIS A 553 17.07 28.52 11.29
N ALA A 554 18.34 28.08 11.34
CA ALA A 554 18.88 27.13 10.37
C ALA A 554 18.31 25.73 10.62
N ALA A 555 18.30 24.90 9.57
CA ALA A 555 17.86 23.52 9.63
C ALA A 555 18.95 22.58 9.05
N GLU A 556 18.99 21.35 9.55
CA GLU A 556 19.86 20.29 9.03
C GLU A 556 19.01 19.05 8.75
N VAL A 557 18.99 18.63 7.49
CA VAL A 557 18.23 17.46 7.03
C VAL A 557 19.19 16.44 6.46
N VAL A 558 19.00 15.17 6.80
CA VAL A 558 19.65 14.06 6.10
C VAL A 558 18.67 13.55 5.05
N ILE A 559 19.08 13.58 3.78
CA ILE A 559 18.36 12.94 2.68
C ILE A 559 18.91 11.54 2.45
N GLN A 560 18.02 10.58 2.17
CA GLN A 560 18.36 9.20 1.85
C GLN A 560 17.94 8.85 0.43
N GLY A 561 18.79 8.14 -0.30
CA GLY A 561 18.48 7.56 -1.61
C GLY A 561 17.62 6.30 -1.47
N GLY A 562 16.37 6.36 -1.95
CA GLY A 562 15.38 5.30 -1.79
C GLY A 562 14.74 5.27 -0.40
N VAL A 563 13.49 4.82 -0.30
CA VAL A 563 12.76 4.77 0.98
C VAL A 563 13.40 3.76 1.96
N PHE A 564 14.00 2.70 1.43
CA PHE A 564 14.66 1.62 2.17
C PHE A 564 16.19 1.72 2.12
N GLY A 565 16.73 2.84 1.62
CA GLY A 565 18.17 3.07 1.50
C GLY A 565 18.82 2.25 0.39
N GLU A 566 18.02 1.77 -0.56
CA GLU A 566 18.41 0.90 -1.66
C GLU A 566 19.24 1.64 -2.74
N HIS A 567 19.35 2.98 -2.70
CA HIS A 567 20.13 3.76 -3.67
C HIS A 567 21.33 4.43 -3.01
N ASP A 568 22.43 4.56 -3.75
CA ASP A 568 23.57 5.39 -3.37
C ASP A 568 23.59 6.68 -4.18
N PHE A 569 23.91 7.81 -3.55
CA PHE A 569 24.27 9.03 -4.25
C PHE A 569 25.64 8.88 -4.90
N THR A 570 25.81 9.44 -6.10
CA THR A 570 27.09 9.46 -6.84
C THR A 570 27.58 10.88 -7.09
N SER A 571 26.67 11.84 -7.18
CA SER A 571 26.99 13.26 -7.30
C SER A 571 25.89 14.13 -6.71
N VAL A 572 26.25 15.35 -6.33
CA VAL A 572 25.32 16.41 -5.96
C VAL A 572 25.75 17.71 -6.59
N GLN A 573 24.81 18.44 -7.17
CA GLN A 573 24.97 19.79 -7.68
C GLN A 573 23.97 20.69 -6.96
N LEU A 574 24.44 21.79 -6.37
CA LEU A 574 23.60 22.82 -5.73
C LEU A 574 23.46 24.02 -6.68
N GLY A 575 22.25 24.28 -7.16
CA GLY A 575 21.99 25.33 -8.14
C GLY A 575 22.87 25.20 -9.39
N ASP A 576 23.52 26.29 -9.79
CA ASP A 576 24.42 26.32 -10.96
C ASP A 576 25.88 25.98 -10.62
N ALA A 577 26.16 25.50 -9.40
CA ALA A 577 27.51 25.10 -9.01
C ALA A 577 27.99 23.87 -9.80
N ALA A 578 29.31 23.66 -9.82
CA ALA A 578 29.86 22.44 -10.40
C ALA A 578 29.41 21.20 -9.58
N PRO A 579 29.06 20.08 -10.23
CA PRO A 579 28.74 18.84 -9.52
C PRO A 579 29.90 18.37 -8.65
N ALA A 580 29.61 18.02 -7.40
CA ALA A 580 30.54 17.40 -6.47
C ALA A 580 30.27 15.89 -6.40
N ALA A 581 31.33 15.08 -6.40
CA ALA A 581 31.20 13.64 -6.17
C ALA A 581 30.83 13.37 -4.71
N VAL A 582 29.84 12.51 -4.49
CA VAL A 582 29.44 12.01 -3.17
C VAL A 582 29.25 10.49 -3.26
N SER A 583 29.20 9.82 -2.12
CA SER A 583 29.00 8.38 -2.08
C SER A 583 28.16 7.96 -0.87
N GLY A 584 27.49 6.83 -1.02
CA GLY A 584 26.63 6.24 0.00
C GLY A 584 25.18 6.73 -0.08
N ARG A 585 24.33 6.08 0.73
CA ARG A 585 22.88 6.30 0.71
C ARG A 585 22.40 7.55 1.44
N TRP A 586 23.26 8.25 2.18
CA TRP A 586 22.88 9.43 2.99
C TRP A 586 23.71 10.66 2.60
N LEU A 587 23.04 11.81 2.51
CA LEU A 587 23.65 13.12 2.30
C LEU A 587 23.04 14.12 3.28
N THR A 588 23.89 14.87 3.98
CA THR A 588 23.44 15.93 4.89
C THR A 588 23.33 17.26 4.15
N VAL A 589 22.20 17.94 4.27
CA VAL A 589 21.97 19.28 3.71
C VAL A 589 21.74 20.26 4.85
N LYS A 590 22.63 21.24 4.98
CA LYS A 590 22.52 22.33 5.94
C LYS A 590 21.88 23.52 5.25
N LEU A 591 20.73 23.95 5.75
CA LEU A 591 19.96 25.07 5.22
C LEU A 591 20.09 26.24 6.21
N ALA A 592 20.60 27.38 5.76
CA ALA A 592 20.49 28.61 6.54
C ALA A 592 19.01 28.99 6.76
N ALA A 593 18.75 29.93 7.67
CA ALA A 593 17.42 30.48 7.86
C ALA A 593 16.90 31.08 6.54
N GLY A 594 15.68 30.72 6.13
CA GLY A 594 15.08 31.16 4.87
C GLY A 594 15.71 30.61 3.59
N ALA A 595 16.65 29.66 3.69
CA ALA A 595 17.40 29.19 2.53
C ALA A 595 16.61 28.21 1.65
N THR A 596 16.86 28.28 0.35
CA THR A 596 16.39 27.33 -0.66
C THR A 596 17.58 26.61 -1.28
N ALA A 597 17.52 25.28 -1.36
CA ALA A 597 18.52 24.44 -1.99
C ALA A 597 17.89 23.63 -3.12
N ARG A 598 18.20 23.97 -4.38
CA ARG A 598 17.86 23.13 -5.54
C ARG A 598 19.03 22.19 -5.83
N LEU A 599 18.77 20.90 -5.73
CA LEU A 599 19.76 19.84 -5.85
C LEU A 599 19.49 19.00 -7.10
N THR A 600 20.51 18.83 -7.95
CA THR A 600 20.54 17.77 -8.96
C THR A 600 21.42 16.66 -8.44
N LEU A 601 20.86 15.46 -8.27
CA LEU A 601 21.49 14.33 -7.60
C LEU A 601 21.70 13.19 -8.58
N GLY A 602 22.95 12.79 -8.76
CA GLY A 602 23.29 11.53 -9.43
C GLY A 602 23.13 10.36 -8.47
N MET A 603 22.66 9.22 -8.97
CA MET A 603 22.38 8.04 -8.18
C MET A 603 22.79 6.74 -8.88
N ARG A 604 23.20 5.77 -8.07
CA ARG A 604 23.20 4.37 -8.44
C ARG A 604 22.05 3.70 -7.72
N ARG A 605 21.02 3.33 -8.49
CA ARG A 605 19.83 2.68 -7.94
C ARG A 605 20.09 1.21 -7.65
N PHE A 606 19.35 0.68 -6.67
CA PHE A 606 19.44 -0.69 -6.18
C PHE A 606 20.88 -1.14 -5.85
N ALA A 607 21.70 -0.21 -5.36
CA ALA A 607 23.08 -0.46 -4.94
C ALA A 607 23.16 -1.22 -3.61
N ASN A 608 22.09 -1.16 -2.82
CA ASN A 608 22.02 -1.74 -1.48
C ASN A 608 20.78 -2.64 -1.35
N ALA A 609 20.89 -3.66 -0.50
CA ALA A 609 19.71 -4.40 -0.06
C ALA A 609 18.77 -3.46 0.74
N PRO A 610 17.44 -3.57 0.56
CA PRO A 610 16.49 -2.71 1.27
C PRO A 610 16.52 -2.98 2.77
N SER A 611 16.43 -1.92 3.57
CA SER A 611 16.45 -1.97 5.02
C SER A 611 15.63 -0.84 5.64
N TYR A 612 15.20 -1.00 6.89
CA TYR A 612 14.67 0.11 7.68
C TYR A 612 15.75 0.95 8.38
N ASP A 613 17.03 0.73 8.07
CA ASP A 613 18.14 1.46 8.67
C ASP A 613 17.91 2.97 8.60
N THR A 614 18.28 3.65 9.67
CA THR A 614 18.36 5.11 9.77
C THR A 614 19.83 5.52 9.83
N PRO A 615 20.16 6.81 9.68
CA PRO A 615 21.54 7.30 9.84
C PRO A 615 22.18 6.94 11.20
N TRP A 616 21.38 6.55 12.20
CA TRP A 616 21.83 6.30 13.56
C TRP A 616 21.56 4.89 14.08
N VAL A 617 20.60 4.19 13.50
CA VAL A 617 20.10 2.89 13.98
C VAL A 617 20.08 1.93 12.80
N ARG A 618 20.79 0.82 12.94
CA ARG A 618 20.64 -0.31 12.03
C ARG A 618 19.50 -1.18 12.52
N ALA A 619 18.50 -1.41 11.69
CA ALA A 619 17.32 -2.19 12.03
C ALA A 619 17.73 -3.60 12.47
N ALA A 620 18.66 -4.23 11.75
CA ALA A 620 19.17 -5.57 12.06
C ALA A 620 19.81 -5.67 13.46
N ASP A 621 20.39 -4.58 13.98
CA ASP A 621 21.07 -4.53 15.28
C ASP A 621 20.10 -4.31 16.45
N GLY A 622 18.78 -4.25 16.21
CA GLY A 622 17.75 -4.19 17.25
C GLY A 622 17.82 -5.38 18.22
N PRO A 623 17.29 -5.24 19.45
CA PRO A 623 17.47 -6.21 20.52
C PRO A 623 17.01 -7.62 20.12
N ALA A 624 17.62 -8.61 20.76
CA ALA A 624 17.26 -10.00 20.56
C ALA A 624 15.76 -10.23 20.85
N PRO A 625 15.08 -11.13 20.12
CA PRO A 625 13.71 -11.50 20.43
C PRO A 625 13.58 -11.97 21.89
N LEU A 626 12.51 -11.53 22.56
CA LEU A 626 12.08 -12.10 23.83
C LEU A 626 11.52 -13.50 23.58
N LEU A 627 12.16 -14.51 24.17
CA LEU A 627 11.76 -15.91 24.00
C LEU A 627 10.78 -16.34 25.10
N GLY A 628 9.86 -17.23 24.75
CA GLY A 628 9.04 -17.94 25.73
C GLY A 628 9.88 -18.92 26.56
N ARG A 629 9.24 -19.62 27.50
CA ARG A 629 9.88 -20.75 28.19
C ARG A 629 10.13 -21.85 27.15
N GLU A 630 11.32 -22.45 27.15
CA GLU A 630 11.56 -23.71 26.45
C GLU A 630 10.67 -24.78 27.11
N GLU A 631 9.87 -25.50 26.32
CA GLU A 631 9.07 -26.64 26.78
C GLU A 631 9.90 -27.92 26.89
#